data_AF-A0A699XG43-F1
#
_entry.id   AF-A0A699XG43-F1
#
_cell.length_a   1.000
_cell.length_b   1.000
_cell.length_c   1.000
_cell.angle_alpha   90.00
_cell.angle_beta   90.00
_cell.angle_gamma   90.00
#
_symmetry.space_group_name_H-M   'P 1'
#
loop_
_entity.id
_entity.type
_entity.pdbx_description
1 polymer ?
#
loop_
_entity_poly.entity_id
_entity_poly.type
_entity_poly.pdbx_seq_one_letter_code
_entity_poly.pdbx_strand_id
1 'polypeptide(L)'
;RTLNLATAAALGRLRDAGVQLLWQTGKLYYPEAKEQAAAYAADNLHALEFIQRMDLAYAAADVVISRAGALSVSELSLTGKASVLVPSPNVA
;
A
#
# COMPACT_ATOMS: atom_id res chain seq x y z
N ARG A 1 -7.63 -4.12 6.97
CA ARG A 1 -7.66 -3.51 8.32
C ARG A 1 -6.27 -3.37 8.93
N THR A 2 -5.60 -4.44 9.40
CA THR A 2 -4.31 -4.33 10.13
C THR A 2 -3.23 -3.57 9.36
N LEU A 3 -3.03 -3.89 8.07
CA LEU A 3 -2.11 -3.12 7.23
C LEU A 3 -2.50 -1.64 7.12
N ASN A 4 -3.78 -1.32 6.93
CA ASN A 4 -4.24 0.08 6.86
C ASN A 4 -3.91 0.83 8.16
N LEU A 5 -4.14 0.22 9.33
CA LEU A 5 -3.81 0.84 10.62
C LEU A 5 -2.30 1.04 10.78
N ALA A 6 -1.50 0.04 10.40
CA ALA A 6 -0.05 0.12 10.46
C ALA A 6 0.51 1.20 9.52
N THR A 7 -0.01 1.29 8.28
CA THR A 7 0.37 2.31 7.31
C THR A 7 0.02 3.71 7.80
N ALA A 8 -1.20 3.91 8.33
CA ALA A 8 -1.63 5.19 8.89
C ALA A 8 -0.70 5.66 10.01
N ALA A 9 -0.36 4.77 10.94
CA ALA A 9 0.56 5.07 12.04
C ALA A 9 2.01 5.34 11.57
N ALA A 10 2.39 4.87 10.38
CA ALA A 10 3.73 5.01 9.84
C ALA A 10 3.92 6.23 8.93
N LEU A 11 2.86 6.96 8.54
CA LEU A 11 2.94 8.05 7.55
C LEU A 11 4.04 9.09 7.87
N GLY A 12 4.12 9.55 9.12
CA GLY A 12 5.16 10.49 9.54
C GLY A 12 6.58 9.93 9.38
N ARG A 13 6.78 8.66 9.73
CA ARG A 13 8.08 7.98 9.58
C ARG A 13 8.45 7.77 8.12
N LEU A 14 7.47 7.49 7.26
CA LEU A 14 7.69 7.34 5.81
C LEU A 14 8.07 8.67 5.17
N ARG A 15 7.39 9.76 5.54
CA ARG A 15 7.78 11.12 5.15
C ARG A 15 9.21 11.43 5.57
N ASP A 16 9.54 11.23 6.84
CA ASP A 16 10.87 11.56 7.38
C ASP A 16 11.99 10.73 6.71
N ALA A 17 11.65 9.55 6.22
CA ALA A 17 12.55 8.69 5.43
C ALA A 17 12.60 9.04 3.92
N GLY A 18 11.81 10.02 3.46
CA GLY A 18 11.73 10.40 2.04
C GLY A 18 11.09 9.33 1.14
N VAL A 19 10.25 8.46 1.71
CA VAL A 19 9.60 7.37 0.98
C VAL A 19 8.31 7.85 0.32
N GLN A 20 8.14 7.52 -0.96
CA GLN A 20 6.88 7.69 -1.68
C GLN A 20 5.94 6.51 -1.43
N LEU A 21 4.63 6.75 -1.38
CA LEU A 21 3.65 5.71 -1.06
C LEU A 21 2.42 5.78 -1.96
N LEU A 22 2.11 4.65 -2.58
CA LEU A 22 0.79 4.36 -3.14
C LEU A 22 0.06 3.39 -2.21
N TRP A 23 -0.86 3.91 -1.41
CA TRP A 23 -1.58 3.14 -0.39
C TRP A 23 -3.00 2.81 -0.84
N GLN A 24 -3.19 1.61 -1.39
CA GLN A 24 -4.52 1.10 -1.72
C GLN A 24 -5.23 0.59 -0.45
N THR A 25 -6.34 1.22 -0.07
CA THR A 25 -7.02 0.97 1.20
C THR A 25 -8.27 0.11 1.06
N GLY A 26 -8.86 0.09 -0.14
CA GLY A 26 -10.19 -0.44 -0.42
C GLY A 26 -11.31 0.53 -0.05
N LYS A 27 -12.46 0.39 -0.72
CA LYS A 27 -13.65 1.25 -0.58
C LYS A 27 -14.08 1.53 0.86
N LEU A 28 -14.07 0.50 1.71
CA LEU A 28 -14.51 0.63 3.10
C LEU A 28 -13.64 1.57 3.93
N TYR A 29 -12.33 1.60 3.67
CA TYR A 29 -11.35 2.33 4.49
C TYR A 29 -10.85 3.62 3.83
N TYR A 30 -11.20 3.84 2.56
CA TYR A 30 -10.70 4.97 1.78
C TYR A 30 -11.06 6.36 2.37
N PRO A 31 -12.28 6.62 2.87
CA PRO A 31 -12.61 7.94 3.41
C PRO A 31 -11.67 8.36 4.55
N GLU A 32 -11.45 7.47 5.51
CA GLU A 32 -10.55 7.70 6.66
C GLU A 32 -9.08 7.83 6.21
N ALA A 33 -8.62 6.91 5.35
CA ALA A 33 -7.25 6.92 4.87
C ALA A 33 -6.92 8.18 4.03
N LYS A 34 -7.90 8.68 3.27
CA LYS A 34 -7.77 9.92 2.50
C LYS A 34 -7.56 11.12 3.42
N GLU A 35 -8.31 11.22 4.51
CA GLU A 35 -8.15 12.27 5.50
C GLU A 35 -6.78 12.19 6.18
N GLN A 36 -6.37 10.98 6.59
CA GLN A 36 -5.06 10.74 7.22
C GLN A 36 -3.88 11.10 6.30
N ALA A 37 -3.99 10.81 5.00
CA ALA A 37 -2.94 11.10 4.01
C ALA A 37 -2.94 12.55 3.52
N ALA A 38 -4.00 13.33 3.74
CA ALA A 38 -4.15 14.67 3.18
C ALA A 38 -3.00 15.62 3.56
N ALA A 39 -2.53 15.53 4.80
CA ALA A 39 -1.41 16.34 5.30
C ALA A 39 -0.04 15.98 4.67
N TYR A 40 0.03 14.85 3.98
CA TYR A 40 1.27 14.28 3.43
C TYR A 40 1.27 14.26 1.89
N ALA A 41 0.28 14.87 1.25
CA ALA A 41 0.15 14.83 -0.21
C ALA A 41 1.36 15.44 -0.94
N ALA A 42 1.98 16.49 -0.37
CA ALA A 42 3.18 17.11 -0.91
C ALA A 42 4.42 16.19 -0.84
N ASP A 43 4.39 15.18 0.05
CA ASP A 43 5.46 14.21 0.26
C ASP A 43 5.30 12.95 -0.62
N ASN A 44 4.34 12.96 -1.57
CA ASN A 44 3.98 11.80 -2.41
C ASN A 44 3.45 10.60 -1.63
N LEU A 45 2.77 10.83 -0.50
CA LEU A 45 2.10 9.82 0.29
C LEU A 45 0.59 9.85 -0.03
N HIS A 46 0.14 8.96 -0.91
CA HIS A 46 -1.22 8.98 -1.45
C HIS A 46 -2.04 7.76 -1.01
N ALA A 47 -3.19 8.03 -0.37
CA ALA A 47 -4.24 7.02 -0.19
C ALA A 47 -5.11 6.92 -1.44
N LEU A 48 -5.39 5.69 -1.87
CA LEU A 48 -6.18 5.37 -3.06
C LEU A 48 -7.25 4.36 -2.70
N GLU A 49 -8.47 4.54 -3.21
CA GLU A 49 -9.53 3.56 -3.01
C GLU A 49 -9.17 2.23 -3.67
N PHE A 50 -8.77 2.32 -4.94
CA PHE A 50 -8.41 1.19 -5.78
C PHE A 50 -7.43 1.65 -6.87
N ILE A 51 -6.40 0.85 -7.15
CA ILE A 51 -5.45 1.10 -8.24
C ILE A 51 -5.93 0.33 -9.46
N GLN A 52 -6.40 1.07 -10.48
CA GLN A 52 -6.91 0.48 -11.72
C GLN A 52 -5.79 -0.09 -12.61
N ARG A 53 -4.62 0.52 -12.58
CA ARG A 53 -3.44 0.15 -13.38
C ARG A 53 -2.34 -0.40 -12.49
N MET A 54 -2.54 -1.61 -11.99
CA MET A 54 -1.57 -2.27 -11.10
C MET A 54 -0.22 -2.51 -11.78
N ASP A 55 -0.19 -2.69 -13.10
CA ASP A 55 1.03 -2.76 -13.89
C ASP A 55 1.91 -1.51 -13.73
N LEU A 56 1.30 -0.32 -13.75
CA LEU A 56 2.01 0.94 -13.53
C LEU A 56 2.46 1.10 -12.09
N ALA A 57 1.63 0.70 -11.12
CA ALA A 57 2.00 0.74 -9.71
C ALA A 57 3.18 -0.18 -9.40
N TYR A 58 3.18 -1.40 -9.95
CA TYR A 58 4.31 -2.31 -9.84
C TYR A 58 5.54 -1.74 -10.54
N ALA A 59 5.40 -1.19 -11.76
CA ALA A 59 6.52 -0.60 -12.47
C ALA A 59 7.21 0.52 -11.67
N ALA A 60 6.42 1.39 -11.04
CA ALA A 60 6.89 2.50 -10.22
C ALA A 60 7.42 2.10 -8.83
N ALA A 61 7.06 0.92 -8.31
CA ALA A 61 7.43 0.49 -6.98
C ALA A 61 8.83 -0.14 -6.94
N ASP A 62 9.63 0.23 -5.94
CA ASP A 62 10.85 -0.50 -5.56
C ASP A 62 10.53 -1.70 -4.66
N VAL A 63 9.56 -1.52 -3.75
CA VAL A 63 9.10 -2.52 -2.78
C VAL A 63 7.58 -2.56 -2.74
N VAL A 64 7.00 -3.76 -2.64
CA VAL A 64 5.55 -3.96 -2.47
C VAL A 64 5.24 -4.64 -1.14
N ILE A 65 4.31 -4.07 -0.37
CA ILE A 65 3.77 -4.68 0.84
C ILE A 65 2.34 -5.16 0.55
N SER A 66 2.06 -6.45 0.73
CA SER A 66 0.77 -7.04 0.36
C SER A 66 0.27 -8.06 1.38
N ARG A 67 -1.04 -8.31 1.42
CA ARG A 67 -1.69 -9.29 2.32
C ARG A 67 -1.42 -10.76 2.00
N ALA A 68 -0.48 -11.05 1.11
CA ALA A 68 -0.17 -12.41 0.65
C ALA A 68 -1.35 -13.16 0.02
N GLY A 69 -2.32 -12.46 -0.59
CA GLY A 69 -3.41 -13.13 -1.32
C GLY A 69 -2.89 -13.84 -2.58
N ALA A 70 -3.48 -14.99 -2.93
CA ALA A 70 -3.00 -15.83 -4.05
C ALA A 70 -2.76 -15.04 -5.35
N LEU A 71 -3.71 -14.19 -5.76
CA LEU A 71 -3.55 -13.34 -6.96
C LEU A 71 -2.36 -12.39 -6.85
N SER A 72 -2.26 -11.66 -5.74
CA SER A 72 -1.16 -10.72 -5.51
C SER A 72 0.20 -11.42 -5.47
N VAL A 73 0.27 -12.63 -4.89
CA VAL A 73 1.51 -13.43 -4.86
C VAL A 73 1.89 -13.89 -6.27
N SER A 74 0.92 -14.34 -7.08
CA SER A 74 1.18 -14.71 -8.47
C SER A 74 1.67 -13.52 -9.30
N GLU A 75 1.06 -12.35 -9.14
CA GLU A 75 1.51 -11.11 -9.80
C GLU A 75 2.93 -10.71 -9.36
N LEU A 76 3.21 -10.73 -8.06
CA LEU A 76 4.52 -10.40 -7.52
C LEU A 76 5.62 -11.36 -7.99
N SER A 77 5.28 -12.64 -8.14
CA SER A 77 6.21 -13.66 -8.66
C SER A 77 6.61 -13.38 -10.12
N LEU A 78 5.75 -12.72 -10.91
CA LEU A 78 6.03 -12.34 -12.29
C LEU A 78 6.73 -10.99 -12.41
N THR A 79 6.41 -10.04 -11.52
CA THR A 79 6.94 -8.67 -11.60
C THR A 79 8.37 -8.53 -11.06
N GLY A 80 8.87 -9.53 -10.32
CA GLY A 80 10.23 -9.54 -9.78
C GLY A 80 10.50 -8.45 -8.74
N LYS A 81 9.46 -7.88 -8.16
CA LYS A 81 9.57 -6.79 -7.17
C LYS A 81 9.92 -7.33 -5.79
N ALA A 82 10.80 -6.63 -5.10
CA ALA A 82 11.05 -6.89 -3.68
C ALA A 82 9.73 -6.76 -2.93
N SER A 83 9.37 -7.76 -2.12
CA SER A 83 8.05 -7.79 -1.49
C SER A 83 8.07 -8.26 -0.04
N VAL A 84 7.19 -7.65 0.75
CA VAL A 84 6.88 -8.05 2.12
C VAL A 84 5.45 -8.57 2.14
N LEU A 85 5.32 -9.86 2.39
CA LEU A 85 4.03 -10.55 2.44
C LEU A 85 3.55 -10.63 3.90
N VAL A 86 2.40 -10.01 4.18
CA VAL A 86 1.78 -9.96 5.51
C VAL A 86 0.48 -10.76 5.47
N PRO A 87 0.52 -12.08 5.71
CA PRO A 87 -0.66 -12.93 5.61
C PRO A 87 -1.75 -12.50 6.58
N SER A 88 -3.00 -12.77 6.21
CA SER A 88 -4.15 -12.49 7.05
C SER A 88 -4.17 -13.45 8.24
N PRO A 89 -4.40 -12.99 9.48
CA PRO A 89 -4.59 -13.91 10.60
C PRO A 89 -5.95 -14.64 10.54
N ASN A 90 -6.88 -14.11 9.73
CA ASN A 90 -8.28 -14.55 9.73
C ASN A 90 -8.66 -15.44 8.55
N VAL A 91 -7.76 -15.62 7.57
CA VAL A 91 -7.98 -16.48 6.40
C VAL A 91 -6.63 -17.02 5.94
N ALA A 92 -6.55 -18.32 5.70
CA ALA A 92 -5.40 -18.98 5.08
C ALA A 92 -5.43 -18.76 3.55
#